data_AF-A0A9J6E191-F1
#
_entry.id   AF-A0A9J6E191-F1
#
_cell.length_a   1.000
_cell.length_b   1.000
_cell.length_c   1.000
_cell.angle_alpha   90.00
_cell.angle_beta   90.00
_cell.angle_gamma   90.00
#
_symmetry.space_group_name_H-M   'P 1'
#
loop_
_entity.id
_entity.type
_entity.pdbx_description
1 polymer ?
#
loop_
_entity_poly.entity_id
_entity_poly.type
_entity_poly.pdbx_seq_one_letter_code
_entity_poly.pdbx_strand_id
1 'polypeptide(L)' 'MKGLLRRLHKYPIDLKRAADSTSKIKSVSKYFDGAHSYDDICAKTGMSYKELDDILDKDPNVCVCWK' A
#
# COMPACT_ATOMS: atom_id res chain seq x y z
N MET A 1 -13.85 -30.08 -0.99
CA MET A 1 -13.99 -28.75 -0.36
C MET A 1 -13.90 -27.69 -1.45
N LYS A 2 -15.03 -27.20 -1.98
CA LYS A 2 -15.07 -26.06 -2.90
C LYS A 2 -15.84 -24.94 -2.19
N GLY A 3 -15.18 -23.81 -1.95
CA GLY A 3 -15.87 -22.60 -1.49
C GLY A 3 -15.45 -22.00 -0.15
N LEU A 4 -14.17 -22.00 0.23
CA LEU A 4 -13.73 -20.97 1.17
C LEU A 4 -13.71 -19.64 0.41
N LEU A 5 -14.50 -18.67 0.87
CA LEU A 5 -14.44 -17.29 0.41
C LEU A 5 -13.01 -16.78 0.68
N ARG A 6 -12.22 -16.54 -0.38
CA ARG A 6 -10.87 -16.00 -0.23
C ARG A 6 -10.99 -14.51 0.07
N ARG A 7 -10.42 -14.07 1.19
CA ARG A 7 -10.29 -12.65 1.52
C ARG A 7 -9.26 -12.05 0.56
N LEU A 8 -9.68 -11.07 -0.24
CA LEU A 8 -8.78 -10.27 -1.06
C LEU A 8 -8.14 -9.19 -0.20
N HIS A 9 -6.84 -8.99 -0.37
CA HIS A 9 -6.11 -7.92 0.27
C HIS A 9 -5.59 -6.93 -0.78
N LYS A 10 -5.53 -5.66 -0.39
CA LYS A 10 -4.94 -4.58 -1.20
C LYS A 10 -3.43 -4.53 -0.93
N TYR A 11 -2.63 -4.38 -1.98
CA TYR A 11 -1.17 -4.30 -1.93
C TYR A 11 -0.69 -3.09 -2.74
N PRO A 12 -0.22 -2.03 -2.10
CA PRO A 12 0.33 -0.87 -2.80
C PRO A 12 1.72 -1.19 -3.35
N ILE A 13 2.00 -0.69 -4.55
CA ILE A 13 3.23 -0.90 -5.32
C ILE A 13 3.69 0.45 -5.85
N ASP A 14 4.84 0.92 -5.38
CA ASP A 14 5.49 2.11 -5.92
C ASP A 14 6.13 1.78 -7.28
N LEU A 15 5.57 2.33 -8.35
CA LEU A 15 6.03 2.15 -9.73
C LEU A 15 7.29 2.95 -10.04
N LYS A 16 7.65 3.94 -9.19
CA LYS A 16 8.73 4.90 -9.43
C LYS A 16 10.02 4.60 -8.70
N ARG A 17 10.17 3.42 -8.09
CA ARG A 17 11.30 3.01 -7.25
C ARG A 17 12.72 3.16 -7.85
N ALA A 18 12.87 3.67 -9.08
CA ALA A 18 14.14 3.98 -9.73
C ALA A 18 14.66 5.42 -9.56
N ALA A 19 13.84 6.45 -9.31
CA ALA A 19 14.37 7.82 -9.21
C ALA A 19 13.40 8.78 -8.50
N ASP A 20 13.87 9.35 -7.39
CA ASP A 20 13.44 10.64 -6.85
C ASP A 20 11.97 10.79 -6.43
N SER A 21 11.67 10.52 -5.17
CA SER A 21 10.45 11.02 -4.52
C SER A 21 10.74 11.70 -3.19
N THR A 22 10.66 13.03 -3.26
CA THR A 22 10.84 14.02 -2.20
C THR A 22 9.62 14.02 -1.26
N SER A 23 9.87 14.18 0.04
CA SER A 23 8.93 14.71 1.06
C SER A 23 7.88 13.77 1.66
N LYS A 24 7.94 13.62 2.99
CA LYS A 24 6.94 13.09 3.95
C LYS A 24 6.43 11.64 3.81
N ILE A 25 6.42 11.01 2.64
CA ILE A 25 5.94 9.62 2.46
C ILE A 25 6.98 8.58 2.92
N LYS A 26 8.24 8.98 3.14
CA LYS A 26 9.39 8.10 3.44
C LYS A 26 9.15 7.02 4.51
N SER A 27 8.30 7.26 5.51
CA SER A 27 8.03 6.26 6.55
C SER A 27 7.15 5.11 6.09
N VAL A 28 6.23 5.36 5.14
CA VAL A 28 5.25 4.39 4.63
C VAL A 28 5.63 3.84 3.26
N SER A 29 6.33 4.62 2.42
CA SER A 29 6.77 4.23 1.07
C SER A 29 7.55 2.91 1.06
N LYS A 30 8.29 2.64 2.15
CA LYS A 30 9.07 1.39 2.29
C LYS A 30 8.23 0.12 2.26
N TYR A 31 6.93 0.24 2.52
CA TYR A 31 5.98 -0.87 2.47
C TYR A 31 5.23 -0.94 1.13
N PHE A 32 5.46 -0.01 0.19
CA PHE A 32 4.85 -0.04 -1.14
C PHE A 32 5.65 -0.93 -2.10
N ASP A 33 5.97 -2.13 -1.63
CA ASP A 33 6.78 -3.12 -2.35
C ASP A 33 5.94 -4.22 -2.99
N GLY A 34 4.60 -4.16 -2.86
CA GLY A 34 3.69 -5.22 -3.30
C GLY A 34 3.73 -6.50 -2.47
N ALA A 35 4.55 -6.54 -1.40
CA ALA A 35 4.61 -7.65 -0.45
C ALA A 35 3.79 -7.36 0.81
N HIS A 36 3.72 -6.10 1.23
CA HIS A 36 2.94 -5.69 2.39
C HIS A 36 1.48 -5.37 2.01
N SER A 37 0.54 -5.98 2.73
CA SER A 37 -0.88 -5.67 2.56
C SER A 37 -1.24 -4.35 3.26
N TYR A 38 -2.40 -3.77 2.90
CA TYR A 38 -2.95 -2.64 3.64
C TYR A 38 -3.11 -2.93 5.14
N ASP A 39 -3.57 -4.14 5.50
CA ASP A 39 -3.70 -4.56 6.90
C ASP A 39 -2.34 -4.47 7.62
N ASP A 40 -1.27 -4.97 7.01
CA ASP A 40 0.09 -4.93 7.58
C ASP A 40 0.62 -3.50 7.71
N ILE A 41 0.35 -2.67 6.71
CA ILE A 41 0.79 -1.27 6.72
C ILE A 41 0.08 -0.52 7.84
N CYS A 42 -1.25 -0.61 7.91
CA CYS A 42 -2.05 0.00 8.96
C CYS A 42 -1.62 -0.49 10.35
N ALA A 43 -1.35 -1.79 10.51
CA ALA A 43 -0.88 -2.35 11.77
C ALA A 43 0.51 -1.82 12.19
N LYS A 44 1.43 -1.61 11.24
CA LYS A 44 2.79 -1.13 11.52
C LYS A 44 2.88 0.38 11.67
N THR A 45 2.05 1.14 10.97
CA THR A 45 2.11 2.61 10.95
C THR A 45 1.10 3.25 11.89
N GLY A 46 0.09 2.49 12.34
CA GLY A 46 -1.02 2.99 13.15
C GLY A 46 -2.00 3.87 12.36
N MET A 47 -1.86 3.92 11.03
CA MET A 47 -2.74 4.70 10.17
C MET A 47 -4.05 3.95 9.91
N SER A 48 -5.12 4.71 9.71
CA SER A 48 -6.37 4.17 9.21
C SER A 48 -6.29 3.87 7.71
N TYR A 49 -7.16 2.96 7.25
CA TYR A 49 -7.34 2.66 5.83
C TYR A 49 -7.60 3.91 4.97
N LYS A 50 -8.38 4.86 5.50
CA LYS A 50 -8.71 6.10 4.81
C LYS A 50 -7.50 7.00 4.63
N GLU A 51 -6.68 7.16 5.68
CA GLU A 51 -5.45 7.94 5.59
C GLU A 51 -4.46 7.31 4.62
N LEU A 52 -4.39 5.98 4.58
CA LEU A 52 -3.55 5.28 3.62
C LEU A 52 -4.04 5.50 2.18
N ASP A 53 -5.35 5.39 1.90
CA ASP A 53 -5.92 5.71 0.60
C ASP A 53 -5.68 7.19 0.23
N ASP A 54 -5.88 8.14 1.16
CA ASP A 54 -5.63 9.58 0.91
C ASP A 54 -4.15 9.89 0.60
N ILE A 55 -3.19 9.09 1.11
CA ILE A 55 -1.76 9.21 0.79
C ILE A 55 -1.48 8.63 -0.60
N LEU A 56 -2.08 7.49 -0.91
CA LEU A 56 -1.90 6.80 -2.19
C LEU A 56 -2.55 7.57 -3.33
N ASP A 57 -3.73 8.16 -3.13
CA ASP A 57 -4.42 9.01 -4.11
C ASP A 57 -3.64 10.30 -4.42
N LYS A 58 -2.82 10.78 -3.48
CA LYS A 58 -1.92 11.92 -3.71
C LYS A 58 -0.71 11.56 -4.55
N ASP A 59 -0.30 10.29 -4.59
CA ASP A 59 0.86 9.84 -5.32
C ASP A 59 0.45 9.03 -6.57
N PRO A 60 0.46 9.65 -7.77
CA PRO A 60 0.05 8.98 -9.00
C PRO A 60 1.00 7.85 -9.43
N ASN A 61 2.12 7.67 -8.72
CA ASN A 61 3.10 6.63 -9.03
C ASN A 61 2.88 5.35 -8.20
N VAL A 62 1.93 5.34 -7.27
CA VAL A 62 1.62 4.14 -6.47
C VAL A 62 0.38 3.46 -7.03
N CYS A 63 0.51 2.18 -7.37
CA CYS A 63 -0.59 1.35 -7.87
C CYS A 63 -1.01 0.35 -6.79
N VAL A 64 -2.32 0.10 -6.65
CA VAL A 64 -2.84 -0.86 -5.68
C VAL A 64 -3.31 -2.13 -6.40
N CYS A 65 -2.64 -3.25 -6.12
CA CYS A 65 -3.03 -4.57 -6.62
C CYS A 65 -3.91 -5.30 -5.60
N TRP A 66 -4.85 -6.09 -6.11
CA TRP A 66 -5.71 -6.95 -5.30
C TRP A 66 -5.23 -8.38 -5.44
N LYS A 67 -4.86 -9.02 -4.34
CA LYS A 67 -4.32 -10.37 -4.31
C LYS A 67 -4.95 -11.21 -3.21
#